data_AF-A0A0Q2RGH0-F1
#
_entry.id   AF-A0A0Q2RGH0-F1
#
_cell.length_a   1.000
_cell.length_b   1.000
_cell.length_c   1.000
_cell.angle_alpha   90.00
_cell.angle_beta   90.00
_cell.angle_gamma   90.00
#
_symmetry.space_group_name_H-M   'P 1'
#
loop_
_entity.id
_entity.type
_entity.pdbx_description
1 polymer ?
#
loop_
_entity_poly.entity_id
_entity_poly.type
_entity_poly.pdbx_seq_one_letter_code
_entity_poly.pdbx_strand_id
1 'polypeptide(L)'
;MISEVKNPVRTSLIWAVNPFEYLYRLWGYLSKPPENAIPHLIGTLEVIDGRITEVEIEVVFHDRERPLVFREGHRVYFLVPVNPLEGVEGAYLRLQEILGEVL
;
A
#
# COMPACT_ATOMS: atom_id res chain seq x y z
N MET A 1 -7.70 16.99 -33.99
CA MET A 1 -8.61 17.02 -32.84
C MET A 1 -7.83 16.48 -31.66
N ILE A 2 -7.22 17.37 -30.86
CA ILE A 2 -6.41 16.97 -29.71
C ILE A 2 -7.40 16.93 -28.55
N SER A 3 -7.77 15.73 -28.10
CA SER A 3 -8.55 15.60 -26.88
C SER A 3 -7.69 16.11 -25.74
N GLU A 4 -8.12 17.21 -25.12
CA GLU A 4 -7.61 17.62 -23.81
C GLU A 4 -7.78 16.44 -22.86
N VAL A 5 -6.67 15.76 -22.55
CA VAL A 5 -6.63 14.87 -21.39
C VAL A 5 -6.68 15.80 -20.19
N LYS A 6 -7.90 16.09 -19.73
CA LYS A 6 -8.12 16.62 -18.39
C LYS A 6 -7.67 15.52 -17.46
N ASN A 7 -6.39 15.50 -17.11
CA ASN A 7 -5.90 14.75 -15.97
C ASN A 7 -6.70 15.33 -14.80
N PRO A 8 -7.66 14.57 -14.20
CA PRO A 8 -8.23 15.04 -12.95
C PRO A 8 -7.03 15.23 -12.03
N VAL A 9 -6.97 16.39 -11.37
CA VAL A 9 -6.01 16.59 -10.28
C VAL A 9 -6.40 15.55 -9.24
N ARG A 10 -5.86 14.32 -9.35
CA ARG A 10 -5.85 13.35 -8.28
C ARG A 10 -5.09 14.06 -7.19
N THR A 11 -5.80 14.48 -6.16
CA THR A 11 -5.22 15.00 -4.93
C THR A 11 -4.17 13.99 -4.49
N SER A 12 -2.90 14.25 -4.80
CA SER A 12 -1.83 13.31 -4.49
C SER A 12 -1.69 13.32 -2.98
N LEU A 13 -1.99 12.19 -2.35
CA LEU A 13 -1.79 12.03 -0.92
C LEU A 13 -0.34 12.33 -0.57
N ILE A 14 -0.17 13.13 0.48
CA ILE A 14 1.17 13.51 0.94
C ILE A 14 1.53 12.61 2.11
N TRP A 15 2.57 11.81 1.96
CA TRP A 15 3.15 11.09 3.09
C TRP A 15 3.78 12.09 4.08
N ALA A 16 3.23 12.19 5.28
CA ALA A 16 3.84 12.97 6.37
C ALA A 16 4.88 12.16 7.14
N VAL A 17 4.82 10.83 7.02
CA VAL A 17 5.84 9.87 7.50
C VAL A 17 6.61 9.27 6.32
N ASN A 18 7.78 8.68 6.55
CA ASN A 18 8.53 8.04 5.47
C ASN A 18 8.04 6.59 5.24
N PRO A 19 7.30 6.28 4.15
CA PRO A 19 6.79 4.93 3.91
C PRO A 19 7.89 3.91 3.70
N PHE A 20 9.02 4.31 3.11
CA PHE A 20 10.14 3.42 2.83
C PHE A 20 10.78 2.88 4.11
N GLU A 21 10.79 3.65 5.20
CA GLU A 21 11.34 3.19 6.48
C GLU A 21 10.59 1.96 7.02
N TYR A 22 9.27 1.92 6.87
CA TYR A 22 8.45 0.78 7.24
C TYR A 22 8.69 -0.40 6.29
N LEU A 23 8.64 -0.15 4.98
CA LEU A 23 8.78 -1.20 3.98
C LEU A 23 10.17 -1.87 4.01
N TYR A 24 11.25 -1.09 4.18
CA TYR A 24 12.60 -1.65 4.31
C TYR A 24 12.75 -2.53 5.55
N ARG A 25 12.13 -2.16 6.69
CA ARG A 25 12.12 -2.98 7.91
C ARG A 25 11.44 -4.33 7.69
N LEU A 26 10.38 -4.34 6.88
CA LEU A 26 9.60 -5.55 6.61
C LEU A 26 10.19 -6.41 5.47
N TRP A 27 11.03 -5.84 4.61
CA TRP A 27 11.50 -6.50 3.39
C TRP A 27 12.27 -7.80 3.63
N GLY A 28 12.99 -7.88 4.76
CA GLY A 28 13.67 -9.11 5.18
C GLY A 28 12.72 -10.31 5.34
N TYR A 29 11.47 -10.07 5.75
CA TYR A 29 10.44 -11.10 5.89
C TYR A 29 9.76 -11.39 4.54
N LEU A 30 9.49 -10.36 3.74
CA LEU A 30 8.83 -10.48 2.44
C LEU A 30 9.68 -11.20 1.38
N SER A 31 10.99 -10.99 1.40
CA SER A 31 11.92 -11.52 0.39
C SER A 31 12.14 -13.03 0.46
N LYS A 32 11.67 -13.69 1.52
CA LYS A 32 11.82 -15.13 1.74
C LYS A 32 10.51 -15.74 2.26
N PRO A 33 9.44 -15.72 1.44
CA PRO A 33 8.18 -16.31 1.86
C PRO A 33 8.33 -17.83 2.07
N PRO A 34 7.51 -18.43 2.95
CA PRO A 34 7.37 -19.88 2.99
C PRO A 34 7.00 -20.47 1.62
N GLU A 35 7.33 -21.74 1.40
CA GLU A 35 7.04 -22.40 0.13
C GLU A 35 5.54 -22.31 -0.23
N ASN A 36 5.25 -21.93 -1.49
CA ASN A 36 3.90 -21.72 -2.02
C ASN A 36 3.07 -20.64 -1.32
N ALA A 37 3.69 -19.79 -0.48
CA ALA A 37 2.98 -18.71 0.18
C ALA A 37 3.15 -17.38 -0.57
N ILE A 38 2.05 -16.65 -0.69
CA ILE A 38 2.00 -15.31 -1.25
C ILE A 38 2.11 -14.30 -0.11
N PRO A 39 3.16 -13.46 -0.08
CA PRO A 39 3.29 -12.43 0.93
C PRO A 39 2.26 -11.32 0.71
N HIS A 40 1.72 -10.83 1.81
CA HIS A 40 0.81 -9.70 1.84
C HIS A 40 1.32 -8.68 2.85
N LEU A 41 1.12 -7.40 2.52
CA LEU A 41 1.15 -6.35 3.51
C LEU A 41 -0.23 -6.25 4.14
N ILE A 42 -0.28 -6.24 5.46
CA ILE A 42 -1.49 -5.96 6.24
C ILE A 42 -1.23 -4.72 7.09
N GLY A 43 -2.22 -3.86 7.24
CA GLY A 43 -1.99 -2.66 8.03
C GLY A 43 -3.10 -1.65 8.05
N THR A 44 -2.76 -0.52 8.66
CA THR A 44 -3.61 0.67 8.72
C THR A 44 -2.83 1.92 8.31
N LEU A 45 -3.54 2.88 7.74
CA LEU A 45 -3.05 4.22 7.43
C LEU A 45 -4.02 5.24 8.02
N GLU A 46 -3.51 6.28 8.66
CA GLU A 46 -4.32 7.44 9.05
C GLU A 46 -4.20 8.54 7.99
N VAL A 47 -5.34 9.04 7.51
CA VAL A 47 -5.45 10.08 6.49
C VAL A 47 -6.24 11.28 7.00
N ILE A 48 -5.51 12.36 7.29
CA ILE A 48 -6.04 13.64 7.76
C ILE A 48 -5.71 14.72 6.72
N ASP A 49 -6.73 15.43 6.23
CA ASP A 49 -6.59 16.53 5.28
C ASP A 49 -5.71 16.22 4.06
N GLY A 50 -5.85 15.01 3.50
CA GLY A 50 -5.09 14.55 2.33
C GLY A 50 -3.63 14.18 2.63
N ARG A 51 -3.26 14.04 3.92
CA ARG A 51 -1.93 13.61 4.35
C ARG A 51 -2.02 12.27 5.07
N ILE A 52 -1.05 11.40 4.80
CA ILE A 52 -0.90 10.13 5.53
C ILE A 52 -0.04 10.42 6.76
N THR A 53 -0.68 10.49 7.92
CA THR A 53 -0.08 10.93 9.20
C THR A 53 0.49 9.79 10.02
N GLU A 54 -0.08 8.60 9.89
CA GLU A 54 0.33 7.39 10.61
C GLU A 54 0.24 6.16 9.72
N VAL A 55 1.12 5.19 9.98
CA VAL A 55 1.30 3.98 9.19
C VAL A 55 1.67 2.82 10.12
N GLU A 56 0.82 1.80 10.15
CA GLU A 56 1.12 0.52 10.79
C GLU A 56 1.08 -0.55 9.71
N ILE A 57 2.18 -1.30 9.55
CA ILE A 57 2.28 -2.34 8.52
C ILE A 57 2.97 -3.56 9.10
N GLU A 58 2.43 -4.73 8.78
CA GLU A 58 3.01 -6.03 9.06
C GLU A 58 2.98 -6.90 7.79
N VAL A 59 3.61 -8.07 7.90
CA VAL A 59 3.68 -9.07 6.84
C VAL A 59 2.90 -10.30 7.27
N VAL A 60 2.00 -10.74 6.39
CA VAL A 60 1.30 -12.02 6.53
C VAL A 60 1.44 -12.84 5.26
N PHE A 61 1.32 -14.15 5.38
CA PHE A 61 1.47 -15.08 4.27
C PHE A 61 0.17 -15.83 4.06
N HIS A 62 -0.27 -15.91 2.80
CA HIS A 62 -1.48 -16.63 2.42
C HIS A 62 -1.20 -17.62 1.29
N ASP A 63 -2.05 -18.63 1.18
CA ASP A 63 -2.04 -19.65 0.12
C ASP A 63 -2.53 -19.13 -1.24
N ARG A 64 -3.12 -17.95 -1.26
CA ARG A 64 -3.69 -17.28 -2.44
C ARG A 64 -3.74 -15.78 -2.23
N GLU A 65 -3.91 -15.02 -3.31
CA GLU A 65 -4.10 -13.58 -3.26
C GLU A 65 -5.42 -13.23 -2.54
N ARG A 66 -5.33 -12.32 -1.57
CA ARG A 66 -6.47 -11.83 -0.78
C ARG A 66 -6.38 -10.31 -0.62
N PRO A 67 -6.75 -9.53 -1.65
CA PRO A 67 -6.84 -8.08 -1.51
C PRO A 67 -8.09 -7.71 -0.71
N LEU A 68 -7.93 -6.82 0.27
CA LEU A 68 -9.01 -6.17 0.99
C LEU A 68 -8.57 -4.75 1.32
N VAL A 69 -9.40 -3.76 0.98
CA VAL A 69 -9.15 -2.36 1.34
C VAL A 69 -10.49 -1.74 1.71
N PHE A 70 -10.54 -1.05 2.84
CA PHE A 70 -11.72 -0.28 3.21
C PHE A 70 -11.33 0.93 4.06
N ARG A 71 -12.24 1.92 4.11
CA ARG A 71 -12.05 3.17 4.83
C ARG A 71 -13.12 3.32 5.90
N GLU A 72 -12.70 3.69 7.11
CA GLU A 72 -13.60 4.05 8.22
C GLU A 72 -13.12 5.39 8.81
N GLY A 73 -13.87 6.46 8.55
CA GLY A 73 -13.50 7.82 8.96
C GLY A 73 -12.17 8.27 8.35
N HIS A 74 -11.17 8.48 9.21
CA HIS A 74 -9.81 8.87 8.81
C HIS A 74 -8.86 7.67 8.64
N ARG A 75 -9.29 6.45 8.94
CA ARG A 75 -8.45 5.26 8.84
C ARG A 75 -8.73 4.47 7.55
N VAL A 76 -7.67 4.02 6.91
CA VAL A 76 -7.69 3.06 5.82
C VAL A 76 -7.10 1.75 6.32
N TYR A 77 -7.84 0.67 6.14
CA TYR A 77 -7.43 -0.69 6.49
C TYR A 77 -7.13 -1.43 5.20
N PHE A 78 -6.03 -2.19 5.19
CA PHE A 78 -5.64 -2.90 3.98
C PHE A 78 -5.00 -4.26 4.27
N LEU A 79 -5.21 -5.17 3.32
CA LEU A 79 -4.49 -6.42 3.13
C LEU A 79 -4.23 -6.52 1.62
N VAL A 80 -2.97 -6.51 1.19
CA VAL A 80 -2.64 -6.48 -0.24
C VAL A 80 -1.53 -7.47 -0.56
N PRO A 81 -1.67 -8.30 -1.61
CA PRO A 81 -0.58 -9.14 -2.06
C PRO A 81 0.54 -8.28 -2.61
N VAL A 82 1.78 -8.67 -2.33
CA VAL A 82 2.98 -8.05 -2.84
C VAL A 82 3.88 -9.08 -3.51
N ASN A 83 4.56 -8.67 -4.56
CA ASN A 83 5.52 -9.50 -5.27
C ASN A 83 6.95 -9.17 -4.77
N PRO A 84 7.65 -10.11 -4.10
CA PRO A 84 8.99 -9.85 -3.59
C PRO A 84 10.03 -9.51 -4.69
N LEU A 85 9.76 -9.90 -5.94
CA LEU A 85 10.64 -9.60 -7.07
C LEU A 85 10.60 -8.12 -7.49
N GLU A 86 9.56 -7.39 -7.10
CA GLU A 86 9.39 -5.97 -7.45
C GLU A 86 10.08 -5.02 -6.47
N GLY A 87 10.68 -5.55 -5.41
CA GLY A 87 11.38 -4.72 -4.43
C GLY A 87 10.43 -3.87 -3.59
N VAL A 88 11.05 -3.08 -2.71
CA VAL A 88 10.34 -2.15 -1.82
C VAL A 88 9.49 -1.17 -2.62
N GLU A 89 9.95 -0.78 -3.80
CA GLU A 89 9.27 0.09 -4.75
C GLU A 89 7.95 -0.52 -5.23
N GLY A 90 7.90 -1.81 -5.56
CA GLY A 90 6.66 -2.50 -5.92
C GLY A 90 5.63 -2.47 -4.80
N ALA A 91 6.06 -2.73 -3.57
CA ALA A 91 5.21 -2.62 -2.40
C ALA A 91 4.71 -1.18 -2.16
N TYR A 92 5.56 -0.18 -2.38
CA TYR A 92 5.16 1.23 -2.30
C TYR A 92 4.11 1.59 -3.35
N LEU A 93 4.31 1.17 -4.60
CA LEU A 93 3.33 1.39 -5.68
C LEU A 93 2.00 0.71 -5.36
N ARG A 94 2.03 -0.51 -4.81
CA ARG A 94 0.84 -1.21 -4.34
C ARG A 94 0.06 -0.43 -3.28
N LEU A 95 0.77 0.20 -2.33
CA LEU A 95 0.15 1.09 -1.34
C LEU A 95 -0.45 2.34 -1.99
N GLN A 96 0.17 2.89 -3.04
CA GLN A 96 -0.40 4.02 -3.79
C GLN A 96 -1.66 3.65 -4.57
N GLU A 97 -1.68 2.46 -5.18
CA GLU A 97 -2.84 1.94 -5.90
C GLU A 97 -4.07 1.85 -4.99
N ILE A 98 -3.93 1.17 -3.84
CA ILE A 98 -5.05 0.98 -2.92
C ILE A 98 -5.57 2.28 -2.34
N LEU A 99 -4.68 3.24 -2.08
CA LEU A 99 -5.07 4.55 -1.60
C LEU A 99 -5.90 5.30 -2.65
N GLY A 100 -5.62 5.10 -3.93
CA GLY A 100 -6.42 5.65 -5.02
C GLY A 100 -7.77 4.95 -5.26
N GLU A 101 -8.02 3.80 -4.63
CA GLU A 101 -9.31 3.07 -4.72
C GLU A 101 -10.30 3.50 -3.63
N VAL A 102 -9.82 3.99 -2.49
CA VAL A 102 -10.65 4.27 -1.30
C VAL A 102 -10.78 5.76 -0.93
N LEU A 103 -10.22 6.65 -1.75
CA LEU A 103 -10.20 8.11 -1.58
C LEU A 103 -10.67 8.81 -2.85
#